data_AF-A0A3D3NSD7-F1
#
_entry.id   AF-A0A3D3NSD7-F1
#
_cell.length_a   1.000
_cell.length_b   1.000
_cell.length_c   1.000
_cell.angle_alpha   90.00
_cell.angle_beta   90.00
_cell.angle_gamma   90.00
#
_symmetry.space_group_name_H-M   'P 1'
#
loop_
_entity.id
_entity.type
_entity.pdbx_description
1 polymer ?
#
loop_
_entity_poly.entity_id
_entity_poly.type
_entity_poly.pdbx_seq_one_letter_code
_entity_poly.pdbx_strand_id
1 'polypeptide(L)'
;MSFRLEMLQVARVAPKLLGESAALVADFLKSRLHESGGFLDRADRPDLYYTVFGLEGLMALQANMPAGKTRNWLGCFGDGEGLDFVHLCCLARCHASLGMTAFPEVARERLAARIERWRAPDGGYHQAAGRGNGSAYGCLIAWGAYQDLGLLPPDALAIAGCLDRLG
;
A
#
# COMPACT_ATOMS: atom_id res chain seq x y z
N MET A 1 2.45 -5.92 16.03
CA MET A 1 2.35 -6.60 14.72
C MET A 1 1.22 -5.93 13.95
N SER A 2 1.40 -5.64 12.65
CA SER A 2 0.31 -5.09 11.83
C SER A 2 -0.48 -6.23 11.18
N PHE A 3 -1.77 -6.02 10.92
CA PHE A 3 -2.64 -6.98 10.23
C PHE A 3 -2.05 -7.43 8.88
N ARG A 4 -1.39 -6.49 8.18
CA ARG A 4 -0.69 -6.78 6.92
C ARG A 4 0.43 -7.80 7.06
N LEU A 5 1.26 -7.69 8.11
CA LEU A 5 2.38 -8.63 8.30
C LEU A 5 1.87 -10.06 8.56
N GLU A 6 0.75 -10.20 9.27
CA GLU A 6 0.09 -11.49 9.48
C GLU A 6 -0.45 -12.05 8.15
N MET A 7 -1.12 -11.23 7.33
CA MET A 7 -1.55 -11.64 5.99
C MET A 7 -0.38 -12.10 5.12
N LEU A 8 0.74 -11.36 5.13
CA LEU A 8 1.93 -11.71 4.37
C LEU A 8 2.59 -13.00 4.88
N GLN A 9 2.60 -13.23 6.20
CA GLN A 9 3.09 -14.50 6.77
C GLN A 9 2.30 -15.69 6.23
N VAL A 10 0.98 -15.58 6.16
CA VAL A 10 0.13 -16.62 5.57
C VAL A 10 0.41 -16.73 4.06
N ALA A 11 0.50 -15.61 3.34
CA ALA A 11 0.73 -15.62 1.89
C ALA A 11 2.05 -16.31 1.47
N ARG A 12 3.03 -16.41 2.37
CA ARG A 12 4.31 -17.11 2.09
C ARG A 12 4.17 -18.61 1.83
N VAL A 13 3.00 -19.20 2.07
CA VAL A 13 2.71 -20.58 1.66
C VAL A 13 2.44 -20.71 0.15
N ALA A 14 2.37 -19.59 -0.59
CA ALA A 14 2.04 -19.56 -2.01
C ALA A 14 2.91 -20.50 -2.89
N PRO A 15 4.25 -20.58 -2.73
CA PRO A 15 5.05 -21.52 -3.53
C PRO A 15 4.62 -22.97 -3.37
N LYS A 16 4.25 -23.37 -2.15
CA LYS A 16 3.77 -24.72 -1.86
C LYS A 16 2.41 -24.99 -2.51
N LEU A 17 1.50 -24.02 -2.47
CA LEU A 17 0.16 -24.16 -3.05
C LEU A 17 0.18 -24.15 -4.58
N LEU A 18 1.08 -23.37 -5.19
CA LEU A 18 1.20 -23.24 -6.63
C LEU A 18 2.06 -24.33 -7.28
N GLY A 19 2.90 -25.03 -6.50
CA GLY A 19 3.78 -26.09 -7.00
C GLY A 19 4.66 -25.60 -8.15
N GLU A 20 4.68 -26.35 -9.25
CA GLU A 20 5.47 -26.02 -10.44
C GLU A 20 5.08 -24.68 -11.09
N SER A 21 3.87 -24.19 -10.84
CA SER A 21 3.41 -22.90 -11.37
C SER A 21 3.99 -21.70 -10.62
N ALA A 22 4.60 -21.88 -9.43
CA ALA A 22 5.12 -20.77 -8.64
C ALA A 22 6.15 -19.93 -9.40
N ALA A 23 7.06 -20.59 -10.15
CA ALA A 23 8.05 -19.93 -10.97
C ALA A 23 7.40 -19.14 -12.12
N LEU A 24 6.41 -19.72 -12.79
CA LEU A 24 5.67 -19.08 -13.89
C LEU A 24 4.96 -17.80 -13.42
N VAL A 25 4.34 -17.83 -12.24
CA VAL A 25 3.69 -16.64 -11.66
C VAL A 25 4.73 -15.59 -11.28
N ALA A 26 5.86 -15.99 -10.69
CA ALA A 26 6.94 -15.06 -10.35
C ALA A 26 7.51 -14.37 -11.61
N ASP A 27 7.70 -15.12 -12.69
CA ASP A 27 8.24 -14.59 -13.94
C ASP A 27 7.23 -13.70 -14.67
N PHE A 28 5.93 -14.04 -14.59
CA PHE A 28 4.87 -13.13 -15.02
C PHE A 28 4.90 -11.81 -14.24
N LEU A 29 4.99 -11.84 -12.90
CA LEU A 29 5.06 -10.60 -12.11
C LEU A 29 6.30 -9.78 -12.49
N LYS A 30 7.46 -10.41 -12.61
CA LYS A 30 8.70 -9.73 -13.02
C LYS A 30 8.59 -9.12 -14.42
N SER A 31 7.89 -9.75 -15.36
CA SER A 31 7.71 -9.19 -16.71
C SER A 31 6.83 -7.94 -16.73
N ARG A 32 6.04 -7.71 -15.67
CA ARG A 32 5.27 -6.48 -15.46
C ARG A 32 6.05 -5.36 -14.77
N LEU A 33 7.34 -5.55 -14.45
CA LEU A 33 8.20 -4.49 -13.92
C LEU A 33 8.69 -3.58 -15.05
N HIS A 34 8.31 -2.30 -15.00
CA HIS A 34 8.81 -1.30 -15.94
C HIS A 34 10.28 -0.96 -15.71
N GLU A 35 10.95 -0.44 -16.75
CA GLU A 35 12.34 0.00 -16.66
C GLU A 35 12.58 1.08 -15.59
N SER A 36 11.58 1.91 -15.32
CA SER A 36 11.64 2.96 -14.28
C SER A 36 11.63 2.40 -12.87
N GLY A 37 10.99 1.24 -12.63
CA GLY A 37 10.92 0.58 -11.32
C GLY A 37 9.54 0.35 -10.73
N GLY A 38 8.48 0.90 -11.31
CA GLY A 38 7.09 0.58 -10.96
C GLY A 38 6.55 -0.62 -11.76
N PHE A 39 5.52 -1.29 -11.24
CA PHE A 39 4.80 -2.32 -12.00
C PHE A 39 3.71 -1.69 -12.85
N LEU A 40 3.47 -2.29 -14.01
CA LEU A 40 2.59 -1.77 -15.05
C LEU A 40 1.10 -2.00 -14.74
N ASP A 41 0.29 -0.95 -14.96
CA ASP A 41 -1.17 -1.01 -15.01
C ASP A 41 -1.67 -1.73 -16.28
N ARG A 42 -2.99 -1.70 -16.52
CA ARG A 42 -3.63 -2.27 -17.72
C ARG A 42 -3.35 -1.51 -19.02
N ALA A 43 -2.83 -0.30 -18.92
CA ALA A 43 -2.45 0.56 -20.04
C ALA A 43 -0.92 0.59 -20.23
N ASP A 44 -0.20 -0.37 -19.64
CA ASP A 44 1.26 -0.48 -19.69
C ASP A 44 1.99 0.77 -19.17
N ARG A 45 1.45 1.41 -18.13
CA ARG A 45 2.11 2.53 -17.43
C ARG A 45 2.48 2.13 -16.00
N PRO A 46 3.64 2.55 -15.47
CA PRO A 46 4.00 2.33 -14.07
C PRO A 46 2.99 2.97 -13.13
N ASP A 47 2.51 2.21 -12.16
CA ASP A 47 1.40 2.62 -11.29
C ASP A 47 1.60 2.15 -9.84
N LEU A 48 1.29 2.99 -8.86
CA LEU A 48 1.53 2.67 -7.43
C LEU A 48 0.61 1.53 -6.96
N TYR A 49 -0.64 1.51 -7.40
CA TYR A 49 -1.60 0.47 -7.04
C TYR A 49 -1.14 -0.89 -7.58
N TYR A 50 -0.74 -0.98 -8.85
CA TYR A 50 -0.17 -2.20 -9.44
C TYR A 50 1.20 -2.56 -8.84
N THR A 51 1.99 -1.57 -8.43
CA THR A 51 3.27 -1.81 -7.73
C THR A 51 3.09 -2.48 -6.38
N VAL A 52 2.02 -2.18 -5.63
CA VAL A 52 1.69 -2.93 -4.41
C VAL A 52 1.53 -4.42 -4.72
N PHE A 53 0.71 -4.78 -5.72
CA PHE A 53 0.49 -6.18 -6.08
C PHE A 53 1.75 -6.87 -6.59
N GLY A 54 2.56 -6.18 -7.40
CA GLY A 54 3.83 -6.70 -7.87
C GLY A 54 4.79 -7.01 -6.72
N LEU A 55 4.97 -6.06 -5.80
CA LEU A 55 5.85 -6.22 -4.64
C LEU A 55 5.33 -7.31 -3.69
N GLU A 56 4.07 -7.25 -3.27
CA GLU A 56 3.52 -8.22 -2.31
C GLU A 56 3.36 -9.62 -2.92
N GLY A 57 3.07 -9.72 -4.22
CA GLY A 57 3.06 -10.99 -4.95
C GLY A 57 4.44 -11.65 -4.98
N LEU A 58 5.49 -10.88 -5.28
CA LEU A 58 6.86 -11.40 -5.23
C LEU A 58 7.29 -11.79 -3.81
N MET A 59 6.91 -11.01 -2.79
CA MET A 59 7.15 -11.38 -1.39
C MET A 59 6.43 -12.68 -0.99
N ALA A 60 5.17 -12.85 -1.39
CA ALA A 60 4.39 -14.06 -1.12
C ALA A 60 5.03 -15.30 -1.80
N LEU A 61 5.52 -15.12 -3.02
CA LEU A 61 6.25 -16.16 -3.76
C LEU A 61 7.68 -16.37 -3.26
N GLN A 62 8.15 -15.56 -2.30
CA GLN A 62 9.52 -15.57 -1.81
C GLN A 62 10.55 -15.37 -2.94
N ALA A 63 10.17 -14.61 -3.96
CA ALA A 63 10.99 -14.28 -5.11
C ALA A 63 11.84 -13.03 -4.85
N ASN A 64 12.89 -12.86 -5.66
CA ASN A 64 13.77 -11.70 -5.58
C ASN A 64 13.00 -10.40 -5.88
N MET A 65 13.14 -9.42 -4.98
CA MET A 65 12.49 -8.12 -5.07
C MET A 65 13.34 -7.11 -5.84
N PRO A 66 12.74 -6.27 -6.72
CA PRO A 66 13.45 -5.21 -7.45
C PRO A 66 13.75 -3.98 -6.57
N ALA A 67 14.21 -4.18 -5.33
CA ALA A 67 14.17 -3.17 -4.27
C ALA A 67 14.88 -1.86 -4.61
N GLY A 68 16.08 -1.90 -5.20
CA GLY A 68 16.84 -0.71 -5.54
C GLY A 68 16.14 0.17 -6.59
N LYS A 69 15.69 -0.46 -7.68
CA LYS A 69 15.03 0.23 -8.78
C LYS A 69 13.67 0.79 -8.34
N THR A 70 12.86 0.00 -7.65
CA THR A 70 11.55 0.46 -7.17
C THR A 70 11.70 1.56 -6.13
N ARG A 71 12.70 1.50 -5.24
CA ARG A 71 12.97 2.61 -4.29
C ARG A 71 13.29 3.92 -4.99
N ASN A 72 14.10 3.89 -6.06
CA ASN A 72 14.40 5.08 -6.84
C ASN A 72 13.14 5.66 -7.49
N TRP A 73 12.29 4.81 -8.06
CA TRP A 73 11.01 5.21 -8.65
C TRP A 73 10.04 5.80 -7.62
N LEU A 74 9.92 5.19 -6.44
CA LEU A 74 9.09 5.73 -5.35
C LEU A 74 9.58 7.11 -4.90
N GLY A 75 10.90 7.36 -4.95
CA GLY A 75 11.49 8.66 -4.64
C GLY A 75 10.96 9.81 -5.51
N CYS A 76 10.49 9.52 -6.74
CA CYS A 76 9.88 10.53 -7.61
C CYS A 76 8.53 11.06 -7.09
N PHE A 77 7.87 10.33 -6.18
CA PHE A 77 6.60 10.75 -5.57
C PHE A 77 6.78 11.54 -4.27
N GLY A 78 8.01 11.60 -3.73
CA GLY A 78 8.31 12.34 -2.50
C GLY A 78 7.41 11.93 -1.33
N ASP A 79 6.67 12.90 -0.79
CA ASP A 79 5.69 12.69 0.29
C ASP A 79 4.25 12.48 -0.21
N GLY A 80 4.07 12.22 -1.51
CA GLY A 80 2.78 11.91 -2.13
C GLY A 80 1.97 13.13 -2.57
N GLU A 81 2.61 14.28 -2.81
CA GLU A 81 1.92 15.44 -3.32
C GLU A 81 1.20 15.17 -4.65
N GLY A 82 -0.05 15.63 -4.77
CA GLY A 82 -0.88 15.44 -5.96
C GLY A 82 -1.48 14.04 -6.14
N LEU A 83 -1.15 13.09 -5.28
CA LEU A 83 -1.75 11.75 -5.30
C LEU A 83 -3.16 11.74 -4.72
N ASP A 84 -4.03 10.90 -5.28
CA ASP A 84 -5.31 10.58 -4.67
C ASP A 84 -5.16 9.68 -3.44
N PHE A 85 -6.24 9.47 -2.70
CA PHE A 85 -6.26 8.66 -1.48
C PHE A 85 -5.69 7.27 -1.64
N VAL A 86 -6.06 6.57 -2.72
CA VAL A 86 -5.64 5.19 -2.95
C VAL A 86 -4.13 5.17 -3.21
N HIS A 87 -3.64 6.08 -4.05
CA HIS A 87 -2.23 6.19 -4.37
C HIS A 87 -1.37 6.64 -3.18
N LEU A 88 -1.88 7.49 -2.29
CA LEU A 88 -1.23 7.83 -1.02
C LEU A 88 -1.04 6.58 -0.14
N CYS A 89 -2.10 5.78 0.01
CA CYS A 89 -2.05 4.52 0.76
C CYS A 89 -1.08 3.52 0.11
N CYS A 90 -1.07 3.43 -1.23
CA CYS A 90 -0.16 2.58 -1.98
C CYS A 90 1.30 3.02 -1.86
N LEU A 91 1.59 4.32 -1.85
CA LEU A 91 2.94 4.83 -1.64
C LEU A 91 3.51 4.39 -0.28
N ALA A 92 2.71 4.54 0.79
CA ALA A 92 3.06 4.06 2.12
C ALA A 92 3.34 2.55 2.13
N ARG A 93 2.44 1.78 1.51
CA ARG A 93 2.53 0.32 1.37
C ARG A 93 3.79 -0.13 0.63
N CYS A 94 4.14 0.52 -0.49
CA CYS A 94 5.32 0.21 -1.27
C CYS A 94 6.61 0.48 -0.47
N HIS A 95 6.70 1.61 0.24
CA HIS A 95 7.84 1.88 1.12
C HIS A 95 7.97 0.83 2.23
N ALA A 96 6.85 0.45 2.86
CA ALA A 96 6.86 -0.56 3.90
C ALA A 96 7.27 -1.96 3.39
N SER A 97 6.90 -2.33 2.17
CA SER A 97 7.33 -3.59 1.53
C SER A 97 8.83 -3.61 1.18
N LEU A 98 9.45 -2.45 0.93
CA LEU A 98 10.89 -2.33 0.63
C LEU A 98 11.77 -2.02 1.85
N GLY A 99 11.14 -1.88 3.02
CA GLY A 99 11.78 -1.45 4.25
C GLY A 99 11.84 0.08 4.39
N MET A 100 11.56 0.55 5.60
CA MET A 100 11.37 1.97 5.90
C MET A 100 12.66 2.75 6.12
N THR A 101 13.83 2.09 6.15
CA THR A 101 15.13 2.74 6.41
C THR A 101 15.43 3.88 5.45
N ALA A 102 15.00 3.76 4.19
CA ALA A 102 15.23 4.79 3.16
C ALA A 102 14.10 5.82 3.05
N PHE A 103 13.06 5.73 3.89
CA PHE A 103 11.94 6.67 3.91
C PHE A 103 11.94 7.42 5.25
N PRO A 104 12.43 8.66 5.31
CA PRO A 104 12.63 9.40 6.55
C PRO A 104 11.33 9.66 7.32
N GLU A 105 11.42 9.78 8.64
CA GLU A 105 10.28 10.03 9.54
C GLU A 105 9.46 11.26 9.11
N VAL A 106 10.11 12.38 8.81
CA VAL A 106 9.45 13.60 8.32
C VAL A 106 8.63 13.34 7.04
N ALA A 107 9.12 12.49 6.13
CA ALA A 107 8.37 12.15 4.92
C ALA A 107 7.15 11.25 5.24
N ARG A 108 7.28 10.36 6.24
CA ARG A 108 6.16 9.53 6.73
C ARG A 108 5.06 10.38 7.35
N GLU A 109 5.43 11.34 8.20
CA GLU A 109 4.48 12.25 8.84
C GLU A 109 3.74 13.11 7.82
N ARG A 110 4.45 13.61 6.80
CA ARG A 110 3.83 14.38 5.70
C ARG A 110 2.87 13.53 4.88
N LEU A 111 3.27 12.30 4.53
CA LEU A 111 2.40 11.36 3.82
C LEU A 111 1.15 11.03 4.66
N ALA A 112 1.31 10.78 5.96
CA ALA A 112 0.20 10.58 6.89
C ALA A 112 -0.72 11.81 6.99
N ALA A 113 -0.16 13.02 7.04
CA ALA A 113 -0.94 14.26 7.03
C ALA A 113 -1.73 14.45 5.73
N ARG A 114 -1.23 13.94 4.59
CA ARG A 114 -1.98 13.94 3.32
C ARG A 114 -3.12 12.92 3.34
N ILE A 115 -2.89 11.72 3.87
CA ILE A 115 -3.95 10.71 4.09
C ILE A 115 -5.05 11.28 4.99
N GLU A 116 -4.67 11.99 6.06
CA GLU A 116 -5.63 12.58 7.02
C GLU A 116 -6.61 13.57 6.38
N ARG A 117 -6.23 14.26 5.30
CA ARG A 117 -7.12 15.18 4.57
C ARG A 117 -8.33 14.49 3.94
N TRP A 118 -8.33 13.16 3.87
CA TRP A 118 -9.43 12.35 3.37
C TRP A 118 -10.33 11.80 4.47
N ARG A 119 -10.12 12.20 5.73
CA ARG A 119 -11.02 11.88 6.82
C ARG A 119 -12.37 12.55 6.60
N ALA A 120 -13.43 11.75 6.67
CA ALA A 120 -14.81 12.21 6.56
C ALA A 120 -15.31 12.75 7.91
N PRO A 121 -16.38 13.58 7.92
CA PRO A 121 -16.94 14.15 9.14
C PRO A 121 -17.38 13.14 10.21
N ASP A 122 -17.70 11.91 9.81
CA ASP A 122 -18.09 10.82 10.71
C ASP A 122 -16.88 10.13 11.38
N GLY A 123 -15.67 10.61 11.12
CA GLY A 123 -14.41 10.09 11.64
C GLY A 123 -13.83 8.93 10.85
N GLY A 124 -14.51 8.43 9.82
CA GLY A 124 -13.98 7.41 8.91
C GLY A 124 -13.17 7.98 7.75
N TYR A 125 -12.80 7.14 6.79
CA TYR A 125 -12.13 7.54 5.56
C TYR A 125 -12.90 7.07 4.32
N HIS A 126 -12.80 7.85 3.24
CA HIS A 126 -13.40 7.51 1.96
C HIS A 126 -12.41 7.77 0.82
N GLN A 127 -12.39 6.88 -0.16
CA GLN A 127 -11.53 6.97 -1.35
C GLN A 127 -11.90 8.10 -2.32
N ALA A 128 -13.06 8.73 -2.13
CA ALA A 128 -13.54 9.83 -2.95
C ALA A 128 -13.52 11.09 -2.08
N ALA A 129 -13.13 12.22 -2.67
CA ALA A 129 -12.97 13.46 -1.94
C ALA A 129 -14.32 14.03 -1.51
N GLY A 130 -14.36 14.72 -0.37
CA GLY A 130 -15.51 15.50 0.08
C GLY A 130 -16.75 14.68 0.47
N ARG A 131 -16.59 13.41 0.83
CA ARG A 131 -17.71 12.55 1.24
C ARG A 131 -18.10 12.84 2.69
N GLY A 132 -19.41 12.83 2.95
CA GLY A 132 -19.97 13.10 4.29
C GLY A 132 -19.79 11.95 5.28
N ASN A 133 -19.50 10.74 4.79
CA ASN A 133 -19.27 9.55 5.57
C ASN A 133 -18.06 8.76 5.05
N GLY A 134 -17.44 8.00 5.94
CA GLY A 134 -16.43 7.02 5.58
C GLY A 134 -17.02 5.81 4.86
N SER A 135 -16.14 4.95 4.37
CA SER A 135 -16.49 3.65 3.80
C SER A 135 -15.63 2.57 4.44
N ALA A 136 -16.13 1.33 4.47
CA ALA A 136 -15.36 0.21 5.02
C ALA A 136 -14.02 0.03 4.30
N TYR A 137 -14.03 0.16 2.96
CA TYR A 137 -12.83 0.13 2.14
C TYR A 137 -11.85 1.25 2.51
N GLY A 138 -12.34 2.49 2.57
CA GLY A 138 -11.50 3.65 2.89
C GLY A 138 -10.88 3.55 4.28
N CYS A 139 -11.67 3.20 5.28
CA CYS A 139 -11.20 2.97 6.65
C CYS A 139 -10.12 1.88 6.73
N LEU A 140 -10.32 0.75 6.04
CA LEU A 140 -9.36 -0.36 6.04
C LEU A 140 -8.01 0.05 5.44
N ILE A 141 -8.02 0.71 4.28
CA ILE A 141 -6.76 1.06 3.61
C ILE A 141 -6.04 2.23 4.28
N ALA A 142 -6.78 3.21 4.85
CA ALA A 142 -6.18 4.25 5.68
C ALA A 142 -5.50 3.64 6.90
N TRP A 143 -6.21 2.81 7.66
CA TRP A 143 -5.65 2.13 8.84
C TRP A 143 -4.38 1.37 8.50
N GLY A 144 -4.41 0.58 7.42
CA GLY A 144 -3.24 -0.14 6.93
C GLY A 144 -2.07 0.80 6.57
N ALA A 145 -2.35 1.92 5.89
CA ALA A 145 -1.34 2.89 5.51
C ALA A 145 -0.68 3.56 6.74
N TYR A 146 -1.45 3.94 7.77
CA TYR A 146 -0.86 4.44 9.03
C TYR A 146 0.05 3.40 9.67
N GLN A 147 -0.39 2.15 9.74
CA GLN A 147 0.46 1.06 10.27
C GLN A 147 1.73 0.86 9.45
N ASP A 148 1.65 0.97 8.12
CA ASP A 148 2.81 0.87 7.22
C ASP A 148 3.82 2.01 7.43
N LEU A 149 3.33 3.20 7.78
CA LEU A 149 4.15 4.35 8.15
C LEU A 149 4.74 4.26 9.57
N GLY A 150 4.30 3.28 10.36
CA GLY A 150 4.68 3.16 11.77
C GLY A 150 3.97 4.18 12.67
N LEU A 151 2.79 4.66 12.26
CA LEU A 151 2.00 5.68 12.93
C LEU A 151 0.63 5.13 13.35
N LEU A 152 -0.07 5.89 14.20
CA LEU A 152 -1.48 5.67 14.52
C LEU A 152 -2.33 6.74 13.83
N PRO A 153 -3.51 6.40 13.28
CA PRO A 153 -4.44 7.42 12.82
C PRO A 153 -4.87 8.33 13.98
N PRO A 154 -5.04 9.64 13.76
CA PRO A 154 -5.70 10.52 14.72
C PRO A 154 -7.08 9.97 15.08
N ASP A 155 -7.52 10.08 16.33
CA ASP A 155 -8.84 9.58 16.78
C ASP A 155 -9.20 8.19 16.22
N ALA A 156 -8.31 7.22 16.46
CA ALA A 156 -8.40 5.85 15.94
C ALA A 156 -9.76 5.17 16.25
N LEU A 157 -10.38 5.51 17.37
CA LEU A 157 -11.68 4.96 17.78
C LEU A 157 -12.83 5.44 16.88
N ALA A 158 -12.74 6.64 16.31
CA ALA A 158 -13.77 7.13 15.39
C ALA A 158 -13.83 6.30 14.09
N ILE A 159 -12.72 5.68 13.69
CA ILE A 159 -12.69 4.74 12.55
C ILE A 159 -13.52 3.50 12.88
N ALA A 160 -13.37 2.94 14.08
CA ALA A 160 -14.19 1.81 14.53
C ALA A 160 -15.67 2.19 14.61
N GLY A 161 -15.99 3.36 15.17
CA GLY A 161 -17.35 3.87 15.20
C GLY A 161 -17.95 4.10 13.81
N CYS A 162 -17.15 4.49 12.81
CA CYS A 162 -17.58 4.53 11.42
C CYS A 162 -17.92 3.13 10.89
N LEU A 163 -17.05 2.14 11.12
CA LEU A 163 -17.27 0.76 10.68
C LEU A 163 -18.51 0.14 11.30
N ASP A 164 -18.76 0.37 12.59
CA ASP A 164 -19.95 -0.14 13.29
C ASP A 164 -21.27 0.39 12.70
N ARG A 165 -21.26 1.60 12.12
CA ARG A 165 -22.44 2.19 11.47
C ARG A 165 -22.67 1.71 10.03
N LEU A 166 -21.70 1.00 9.45
CA LEU A 166 -21.79 0.45 8.10
C LEU A 166 -22.27 -1.01 8.07
N GLY A 167 -22.29 -1.69 9.22
CA GLY A 167 -22.84 -3.04 9.41
C GLY A 167 -24.31 -3.01 9.81
#